data_AF-A0A8T0X128-F1
#
_entry.id   AF-A0A8T0X128-F1
#
_cell.length_a   1.000
_cell.length_b   1.000
_cell.length_c   1.000
_cell.angle_alpha   90.00
_cell.angle_beta   90.00
_cell.angle_gamma   90.00
#
_symmetry.space_group_name_H-M   'P 1'
#
loop_
_entity.id
_entity.type
_entity.pdbx_description
1 polymer ?
#
loop_
_entity_poly.entity_id
_entity_poly.type
_entity_poly.pdbx_seq_one_letter_code
_entity_poly.pdbx_strand_id
1 'polypeptide(L)'
;MADGGCEEGNASAHKGSARRRGPVQAGLDADELLTLMYGSDPVKVELTRLENEVRDKDRELGEAHAEIKALRLSERAREKAVEELTAELEKVDEKLKLTESLLEAKNLELKKTNDEKKAAMAAQFAAEATLRRVHAAQKDDDMPPIEAILAPLEAELKLSRQEIAKLQDDNRALDRLTKQKEAALLEAERTVQIAMAKAAMVDDMQNKNQELMKQIEICQEENKILDRLHRQKVAEVEKLSQTVRELEEAVLQGGAAANAVREYQRKVQEMNEEKKVLDRELARAKVTANRVAVVVANEWKDANGKVMPVKQWLEERRFMQGEMQQLRDKLAIAERTARSEAQLKEKYQLRLKVLEDGLRGPPSGSSRPPTEGKSMSNGPPRRLSLSGADSMSKASPNGVLMRRSPSLNSRSSLTTSSSLVLKHAKDCETADNWKADAEEKGNETTNNGSSDMVSGVLYDMLQKEVVSLRKACHEKDQSLKDKDDAIEMLAKKVDTLNKAMEVESKKMRREMAAMEKEFAAVRLEKEQESKAKRLGNLKGPGTSQTVSGR
;
A
#
# COMPACT_ATOMS: atom_id res chain seq x y z
N MET A 1 -73.28 -43.30 -4.85
CA MET A 1 -74.20 -42.60 -3.92
C MET A 1 -73.38 -41.57 -3.17
N ALA A 2 -73.90 -40.34 -3.02
CA ALA A 2 -73.20 -39.14 -2.51
C ALA A 2 -71.97 -38.73 -3.38
N ASP A 3 -71.86 -37.59 -4.06
CA ASP A 3 -72.47 -36.23 -4.00
C ASP A 3 -71.70 -35.21 -3.13
N GLY A 4 -71.61 -33.96 -3.63
CA GLY A 4 -70.89 -32.81 -3.08
C GLY A 4 -69.41 -32.71 -3.51
N GLY A 5 -68.92 -31.60 -4.08
CA GLY A 5 -69.60 -30.38 -4.51
C GLY A 5 -68.56 -29.34 -5.02
N CYS A 6 -68.89 -28.58 -6.07
CA CYS A 6 -68.04 -27.49 -6.60
C CYS A 6 -68.75 -26.14 -6.44
N GLU A 7 -68.15 -25.22 -5.68
CA GLU A 7 -68.41 -23.75 -5.64
C GLU A 7 -67.14 -23.13 -5.03
N GLU A 8 -66.41 -22.25 -5.74
CA GLU A 8 -66.58 -20.80 -5.91
C GLU A 8 -66.12 -19.90 -4.74
N GLY A 9 -65.42 -18.81 -5.09
CA GLY A 9 -65.08 -17.67 -4.22
C GLY A 9 -63.76 -17.82 -3.42
N ASN A 10 -62.85 -16.85 -3.36
CA ASN A 10 -63.10 -15.40 -3.30
C ASN A 10 -61.87 -14.57 -3.73
N ALA A 11 -62.10 -13.33 -4.14
CA ALA A 11 -61.08 -12.38 -4.58
C ALA A 11 -60.40 -11.63 -3.42
N SER A 12 -59.19 -11.11 -3.66
CA SER A 12 -58.54 -10.11 -2.79
C SER A 12 -57.74 -9.06 -3.56
N ALA A 13 -58.46 -7.97 -3.88
CA ALA A 13 -58.06 -6.60 -3.58
C ALA A 13 -56.71 -6.04 -4.12
N HIS A 14 -56.70 -5.61 -5.38
CA HIS A 14 -55.80 -4.53 -5.82
C HIS A 14 -56.34 -3.15 -5.38
N LYS A 15 -55.66 -2.52 -4.42
CA LYS A 15 -55.92 -1.12 -4.03
C LYS A 15 -55.40 -0.16 -5.09
N GLY A 16 -56.28 0.29 -5.99
CA GLY A 16 -56.01 1.47 -6.81
C GLY A 16 -55.93 2.74 -5.95
N SER A 17 -54.75 3.37 -5.89
CA SER A 17 -54.57 4.62 -5.13
C SER A 17 -55.12 5.82 -5.90
N ALA A 18 -56.00 6.59 -5.26
CA ALA A 18 -56.73 7.68 -5.90
C ALA A 18 -55.84 8.92 -6.15
N ARG A 19 -55.58 9.24 -7.42
CA ARG A 19 -54.91 10.49 -7.83
C ARG A 19 -55.91 11.64 -7.94
N ARG A 20 -55.97 12.52 -6.92
CA ARG A 20 -56.68 13.81 -7.00
C ARG A 20 -55.98 14.75 -7.99
N ARG A 21 -56.74 15.58 -8.71
CA ARG A 21 -56.23 16.65 -9.59
C ARG A 21 -56.26 18.02 -8.89
N GLY A 22 -55.22 18.81 -9.13
CA GLY A 22 -55.19 20.28 -8.99
C GLY A 22 -54.86 20.82 -7.59
N PRO A 23 -54.39 22.09 -7.50
CA PRO A 23 -54.31 23.10 -8.55
C PRO A 23 -52.88 23.41 -9.05
N VAL A 24 -52.81 24.23 -10.11
CA VAL A 24 -51.60 24.79 -10.72
C VAL A 24 -51.09 25.97 -9.89
N GLN A 25 -49.77 26.10 -9.73
CA GLN A 25 -49.14 27.38 -9.44
C GLN A 25 -47.80 27.47 -10.17
N ALA A 26 -47.69 28.40 -11.12
CA ALA A 26 -46.52 28.55 -11.96
C ALA A 26 -45.52 29.52 -11.32
N GLY A 27 -44.28 29.05 -11.16
CA GLY A 27 -43.09 29.88 -11.01
C GLY A 27 -42.04 29.28 -11.94
N LEU A 28 -41.91 29.86 -13.13
CA LEU A 28 -40.91 29.42 -14.12
C LEU A 28 -39.57 30.03 -13.70
N ASP A 29 -38.59 29.17 -13.41
CA ASP A 29 -37.23 29.63 -13.10
C ASP A 29 -36.58 30.27 -14.33
N ALA A 30 -35.57 31.12 -14.11
CA ALA A 30 -34.89 31.86 -15.19
C ALA A 30 -34.32 30.96 -16.30
N ASP A 31 -34.03 29.70 -15.98
CA ASP A 31 -33.53 28.68 -16.91
C ASP A 31 -34.58 28.21 -17.95
N GLU A 32 -35.88 28.27 -17.63
CA GLU A 32 -36.94 27.95 -18.61
C GLU A 32 -37.08 29.05 -19.67
N LEU A 33 -36.90 30.32 -19.30
CA LEU A 33 -36.92 31.44 -20.24
C LEU A 33 -35.78 31.33 -21.26
N LEU A 34 -34.60 30.90 -20.82
CA LEU A 34 -33.44 30.70 -21.69
C LEU A 34 -33.63 29.50 -22.64
N THR A 35 -34.22 28.41 -22.13
CA THR A 35 -34.55 27.19 -22.88
C THR A 35 -35.61 27.42 -23.98
N LEU A 36 -36.47 28.44 -23.84
CA LEU A 36 -37.47 28.81 -24.83
C LEU A 36 -36.93 29.74 -25.93
N MET A 37 -35.92 30.58 -25.61
CA MET A 37 -35.36 31.58 -26.53
C MET A 37 -34.23 31.03 -27.40
N TYR A 38 -33.45 30.08 -26.89
CA TYR A 38 -32.50 29.30 -27.66
C TYR A 38 -32.93 27.84 -27.54
N GLY A 39 -33.29 27.23 -28.68
CA GLY A 39 -33.92 25.91 -28.72
C GLY A 39 -33.18 24.90 -27.85
N SER A 40 -33.95 24.15 -27.05
CA SER A 40 -33.49 23.32 -25.94
C SER A 40 -32.16 22.65 -26.20
N ASP A 41 -31.19 22.84 -25.29
CA ASP A 41 -29.89 22.19 -25.34
C ASP A 41 -30.05 20.69 -25.66
N PRO A 42 -29.54 20.21 -26.81
CA PRO A 42 -29.73 18.83 -27.23
C PRO A 42 -29.15 17.84 -26.23
N VAL A 43 -28.14 18.23 -25.45
CA VAL A 43 -27.58 17.41 -24.37
C VAL A 43 -28.59 17.26 -23.23
N LYS A 44 -29.27 18.35 -22.84
CA LYS A 44 -30.30 18.34 -21.78
C LYS A 44 -31.52 17.51 -22.19
N VAL A 45 -31.96 17.60 -23.45
CA VAL A 45 -33.07 16.79 -23.98
C VAL A 45 -32.72 15.30 -24.00
N GLU A 46 -31.53 14.94 -24.47
CA GLU A 46 -31.08 13.55 -24.49
C GLU A 46 -30.82 13.00 -23.09
N LEU A 47 -30.32 13.82 -22.16
CA LEU A 47 -30.20 13.45 -20.74
C LEU A 47 -31.57 13.11 -20.15
N THR A 48 -32.59 13.96 -20.33
CA THR A 48 -33.95 13.67 -19.87
C THR A 48 -34.57 12.45 -20.57
N ARG A 49 -34.23 12.18 -21.84
CA ARG A 49 -34.63 10.95 -22.53
C ARG A 49 -34.04 9.72 -21.86
N LEU A 50 -32.74 9.74 -21.55
CA LEU A 50 -32.03 8.65 -20.88
C LEU A 50 -32.49 8.49 -19.42
N GLU A 51 -32.77 9.56 -18.69
CA GLU A 51 -33.35 9.53 -17.33
C GLU A 51 -34.75 8.92 -17.32
N ASN A 52 -35.57 9.16 -18.35
CA ASN A 52 -36.85 8.49 -18.53
C ASN A 52 -36.65 7.00 -18.83
N GLU A 53 -35.76 6.68 -19.77
CA GLU A 53 -35.44 5.31 -20.16
C GLU A 53 -34.92 4.48 -18.97
N VAL A 54 -34.04 5.04 -18.13
CA VAL A 54 -33.60 4.42 -16.87
C VAL A 54 -34.77 4.20 -15.91
N ARG A 55 -35.63 5.21 -15.68
CA ARG A 55 -36.80 5.06 -14.78
C ARG A 55 -37.87 4.09 -15.29
N ASP A 56 -37.95 3.88 -16.59
CA ASP A 56 -38.81 2.86 -17.19
C ASP A 56 -38.16 1.47 -17.08
N LYS A 57 -36.84 1.35 -17.29
CA LYS A 57 -36.08 0.11 -17.06
C LYS A 57 -36.07 -0.32 -15.59
N ASP A 58 -35.98 0.60 -14.65
CA ASP A 58 -36.12 0.32 -13.21
C ASP A 58 -37.52 -0.23 -12.87
N ARG A 59 -38.55 0.23 -13.58
CA ARG A 59 -39.93 -0.25 -13.41
C ARG A 59 -40.12 -1.64 -13.99
N GLU A 60 -39.67 -1.87 -15.23
CA GLU A 60 -39.63 -3.19 -15.86
C GLU A 60 -38.86 -4.20 -15.01
N LEU A 61 -37.71 -3.79 -14.45
CA LEU A 61 -36.90 -4.61 -13.54
C LEU A 61 -37.67 -4.92 -12.25
N GLY A 62 -38.37 -3.95 -11.66
CA GLY A 62 -39.23 -4.16 -10.49
C GLY A 62 -40.38 -5.14 -10.76
N GLU A 63 -41.03 -5.02 -11.92
CA GLU A 63 -42.10 -5.91 -12.37
C GLU A 63 -41.58 -7.34 -12.60
N ALA A 64 -40.44 -7.50 -13.29
CA ALA A 64 -39.79 -8.81 -13.47
C ALA A 64 -39.38 -9.47 -12.14
N HIS A 65 -38.91 -8.68 -11.16
CA HIS A 65 -38.61 -9.21 -9.81
C HIS A 65 -39.87 -9.67 -9.06
N ALA A 66 -41.00 -8.97 -9.23
CA ALA A 66 -42.29 -9.38 -8.68
C ALA A 66 -42.81 -10.67 -9.36
N GLU A 67 -42.68 -10.78 -10.68
CA GLU A 67 -43.04 -11.98 -11.44
C GLU A 67 -42.18 -13.19 -11.04
N ILE A 68 -40.86 -13.05 -10.97
CA ILE A 68 -39.95 -14.11 -10.49
C ILE A 68 -40.35 -14.58 -9.08
N LYS A 69 -40.76 -13.66 -8.20
CA LYS A 69 -41.23 -14.00 -6.85
C LYS A 69 -42.56 -14.76 -6.87
N ALA A 70 -43.49 -14.38 -7.74
CA ALA A 70 -44.76 -15.08 -7.92
C ALA A 70 -44.58 -16.49 -8.52
N LEU A 71 -43.74 -16.62 -9.56
CA LEU A 71 -43.41 -17.90 -10.19
C LEU A 71 -42.76 -18.87 -9.19
N ARG A 72 -41.81 -18.40 -8.36
CA ARG A 72 -41.20 -19.21 -7.28
C ARG A 72 -42.16 -19.63 -6.16
N LEU A 73 -43.32 -18.99 -6.02
CA LEU A 73 -44.39 -19.42 -5.10
C LEU A 73 -45.31 -20.44 -5.77
N SER A 74 -45.65 -20.23 -7.05
CA SER A 74 -46.39 -21.21 -7.87
C SER A 74 -45.62 -22.52 -8.06
N GLU A 75 -44.30 -22.44 -8.23
CA GLU A 75 -43.39 -23.58 -8.35
C GLU A 75 -43.42 -24.45 -7.09
N ARG A 76 -43.22 -23.87 -5.92
CA ARG A 76 -43.35 -24.57 -4.63
C ARG A 76 -44.73 -25.17 -4.38
N ALA A 77 -45.79 -24.55 -4.90
CA ALA A 77 -47.13 -25.12 -4.80
C ALA A 77 -47.29 -26.36 -5.70
N ARG A 78 -46.71 -26.35 -6.90
CA ARG A 78 -46.66 -27.52 -7.80
C ARG A 78 -45.75 -28.63 -7.27
N GLU A 79 -44.59 -28.30 -6.72
CA GLU A 79 -43.68 -29.27 -6.08
C GLU A 79 -44.40 -30.07 -5.00
N LYS A 80 -45.10 -29.40 -4.08
CA LYS A 80 -45.91 -30.06 -3.04
C LYS A 80 -47.01 -30.95 -3.58
N ALA A 81 -47.73 -30.50 -4.61
CA ALA A 81 -48.77 -31.33 -5.25
C ALA A 81 -48.17 -32.59 -5.91
N VAL A 82 -46.94 -32.52 -6.43
CA VAL A 82 -46.21 -33.68 -6.95
C VAL A 82 -45.75 -34.61 -5.82
N GLU A 83 -45.25 -34.08 -4.70
CA GLU A 83 -44.90 -34.87 -3.51
C GLU A 83 -46.12 -35.63 -2.97
N GLU A 84 -47.27 -34.96 -2.83
CA GLU A 84 -48.54 -35.56 -2.37
C GLU A 84 -49.01 -36.67 -3.31
N LEU A 85 -49.05 -36.44 -4.63
CA LEU A 85 -49.42 -37.46 -5.62
C LEU A 85 -48.45 -38.63 -5.67
N THR A 86 -47.16 -38.40 -5.42
CA THR A 86 -46.14 -39.46 -5.37
C THR A 86 -46.37 -40.38 -4.16
N ALA A 87 -46.64 -39.80 -2.98
CA ALA A 87 -46.97 -40.56 -1.78
C ALA A 87 -48.28 -41.36 -1.90
N GLU A 88 -49.29 -40.82 -2.62
CA GLU A 88 -50.50 -41.59 -2.94
C GLU A 88 -50.23 -42.75 -3.91
N LEU A 89 -49.37 -42.55 -4.91
CA LEU A 89 -48.98 -43.58 -5.87
C LEU A 89 -48.23 -44.74 -5.19
N GLU A 90 -47.25 -44.45 -4.34
CA GLU A 90 -46.52 -45.45 -3.55
C GLU A 90 -47.48 -46.30 -2.69
N LYS A 91 -48.42 -45.65 -2.01
CA LYS A 91 -49.44 -46.31 -1.18
C LYS A 91 -50.43 -47.19 -1.98
N VAL A 92 -50.64 -46.90 -3.27
CA VAL A 92 -51.44 -47.74 -4.17
C VAL A 92 -50.62 -48.93 -4.69
N ASP A 93 -49.35 -48.71 -5.03
CA ASP A 93 -48.42 -49.74 -5.47
C ASP A 93 -48.13 -50.78 -4.36
N GLU A 94 -47.96 -50.35 -3.10
CA GLU A 94 -47.87 -51.25 -1.95
C GLU A 94 -49.13 -52.14 -1.81
N LYS A 95 -50.32 -51.55 -1.94
CA LYS A 95 -51.58 -52.30 -1.90
C LYS A 95 -51.69 -53.30 -3.04
N LEU A 96 -51.25 -52.95 -4.25
CA LEU A 96 -51.25 -53.82 -5.41
C LEU A 96 -50.33 -55.04 -5.16
N LYS A 97 -49.09 -54.82 -4.72
CA LYS A 97 -48.14 -55.90 -4.37
C LYS A 97 -48.69 -56.85 -3.29
N LEU A 98 -49.40 -56.31 -2.30
CA LEU A 98 -50.07 -57.11 -1.28
C LEU A 98 -51.24 -57.94 -1.85
N THR A 99 -52.04 -57.41 -2.76
CA THR A 99 -53.14 -58.18 -3.38
C THR A 99 -52.62 -59.22 -4.38
N GLU A 100 -51.56 -58.93 -5.13
CA GLU A 100 -50.89 -59.86 -6.04
C GLU A 100 -50.30 -61.06 -5.30
N SER A 101 -49.54 -60.83 -4.22
CA SER A 101 -48.97 -61.92 -3.41
C SER A 101 -50.04 -62.79 -2.73
N LEU A 102 -51.16 -62.20 -2.30
CA LEU A 102 -52.30 -62.95 -1.76
C LEU A 102 -52.98 -63.83 -2.83
N LEU A 103 -53.10 -63.32 -4.06
CA LEU A 103 -53.65 -64.06 -5.20
C LEU A 103 -52.73 -65.21 -5.62
N GLU A 104 -51.41 -64.99 -5.66
CA GLU A 104 -50.41 -66.03 -5.93
C GLU A 104 -50.46 -67.15 -4.87
N ALA A 105 -50.51 -66.78 -3.58
CA ALA A 105 -50.66 -67.75 -2.48
C ALA A 105 -51.92 -68.61 -2.64
N LYS A 106 -53.06 -68.01 -3.02
CA LYS A 106 -54.31 -68.74 -3.27
C LYS A 106 -54.24 -69.66 -4.48
N ASN A 107 -53.54 -69.28 -5.55
CA ASN A 107 -53.29 -70.16 -6.70
C ASN A 107 -52.44 -71.38 -6.34
N LEU A 108 -51.43 -71.21 -5.48
CA LEU A 108 -50.61 -72.32 -4.98
C LEU A 108 -51.42 -73.30 -4.11
N GLU A 109 -52.31 -72.78 -3.26
CA GLU A 109 -53.23 -73.59 -2.43
C GLU A 109 -54.22 -74.40 -3.29
N LEU A 110 -54.79 -73.79 -4.33
CA LEU A 110 -55.65 -74.47 -5.31
C LEU A 110 -54.90 -75.58 -6.07
N LYS A 111 -53.64 -75.35 -6.46
CA LYS A 111 -52.83 -76.37 -7.13
C LYS A 111 -52.54 -77.55 -6.20
N LYS A 112 -52.14 -77.29 -4.96
CA LYS A 112 -51.85 -78.31 -3.94
C LYS A 112 -53.07 -79.20 -3.68
N THR A 113 -54.24 -78.61 -3.40
CA THR A 113 -55.47 -79.36 -3.13
C THR A 113 -55.95 -80.19 -4.33
N ASN A 114 -55.73 -79.70 -5.56
CA ASN A 114 -56.01 -80.44 -6.79
C ASN A 114 -55.08 -81.65 -6.98
N ASP A 115 -53.79 -81.52 -6.67
CA ASP A 115 -52.83 -82.63 -6.79
C ASP A 115 -53.01 -83.66 -5.65
N GLU A 116 -53.35 -83.22 -4.43
CA GLU A 116 -53.80 -84.09 -3.32
C GLU A 116 -55.04 -84.91 -3.71
N LYS A 117 -56.04 -84.29 -4.36
CA LYS A 117 -57.24 -84.99 -4.86
C LYS A 117 -56.89 -86.07 -5.89
N LYS A 118 -55.95 -85.82 -6.81
CA LYS A 118 -55.48 -86.83 -7.77
C LYS A 118 -54.78 -87.99 -7.07
N ALA A 119 -53.90 -87.69 -6.12
CA ALA A 119 -53.18 -88.70 -5.33
C ALA A 119 -54.15 -89.58 -4.51
N ALA A 120 -55.18 -88.99 -3.89
CA ALA A 120 -56.21 -89.72 -3.17
C ALA A 120 -57.00 -90.69 -4.08
N MET A 121 -57.39 -90.26 -5.29
CA MET A 121 -58.05 -91.16 -6.25
C MET A 121 -57.12 -92.29 -6.71
N ALA A 122 -55.85 -92.02 -6.97
CA ALA A 122 -54.87 -93.05 -7.35
C ALA A 122 -54.67 -94.08 -6.21
N ALA A 123 -54.57 -93.63 -4.96
CA ALA A 123 -54.46 -94.49 -3.80
C ALA A 123 -55.71 -95.37 -3.60
N GLN A 124 -56.91 -94.83 -3.84
CA GLN A 124 -58.16 -95.58 -3.81
C GLN A 124 -58.15 -96.74 -4.82
N PHE A 125 -57.81 -96.49 -6.09
CA PHE A 125 -57.71 -97.55 -7.11
C PHE A 125 -56.64 -98.60 -6.77
N ALA A 126 -55.50 -98.19 -6.21
CA ALA A 126 -54.43 -99.09 -5.80
C ALA A 126 -54.83 -100.02 -4.63
N ALA A 127 -55.57 -99.49 -3.65
CA ALA A 127 -56.12 -100.29 -2.55
C ALA A 127 -57.14 -101.33 -3.07
N GLU A 128 -58.04 -100.92 -3.97
CA GLU A 128 -59.05 -101.79 -4.58
C GLU A 128 -58.44 -102.92 -5.42
N ALA A 129 -57.34 -102.64 -6.14
CA ALA A 129 -56.56 -103.64 -6.88
C ALA A 129 -55.75 -104.59 -5.96
N THR A 130 -55.46 -104.17 -4.72
CA THR A 130 -54.74 -104.99 -3.74
C THR A 130 -55.68 -105.95 -3.04
N LEU A 131 -56.88 -105.51 -2.65
CA LEU A 131 -57.95 -106.38 -2.14
C LEU A 131 -58.29 -107.51 -3.12
N ARG A 132 -58.44 -107.20 -4.42
CA ARG A 132 -58.67 -108.22 -5.45
C ARG A 132 -57.56 -109.27 -5.54
N ARG A 133 -56.29 -108.87 -5.36
CA ARG A 133 -55.14 -109.80 -5.40
C ARG A 133 -55.06 -110.68 -4.15
N VAL A 134 -55.29 -110.11 -2.96
CA VAL A 134 -55.30 -110.89 -1.70
C VAL A 134 -56.41 -111.95 -1.72
N HIS A 135 -57.60 -111.63 -2.22
CA HIS A 135 -58.70 -112.60 -2.36
C HIS A 135 -58.40 -113.72 -3.37
N ALA A 136 -57.51 -113.50 -4.35
CA ALA A 136 -57.11 -114.52 -5.33
C ALA A 136 -55.99 -115.44 -4.80
N ALA A 137 -55.08 -114.91 -3.98
CA ALA A 137 -53.90 -115.63 -3.49
C ALA A 137 -54.17 -116.65 -2.36
N GLN A 138 -55.38 -116.70 -1.81
CA GLN A 138 -55.77 -117.62 -0.72
C GLN A 138 -56.08 -119.06 -1.20
N LYS A 139 -55.51 -119.54 -2.32
CA LYS A 139 -55.96 -120.79 -2.97
C LYS A 139 -54.94 -121.82 -3.46
N ASP A 140 -53.63 -121.58 -3.32
CA ASP A 140 -52.60 -122.53 -3.77
C ASP A 140 -51.69 -123.01 -2.61
N ASP A 141 -51.76 -124.31 -2.29
CA ASP A 141 -51.07 -124.99 -1.17
C ASP A 141 -49.76 -125.68 -1.61
N ASP A 142 -48.82 -124.94 -2.23
CA ASP A 142 -47.46 -125.43 -2.53
C ASP A 142 -46.39 -124.39 -2.12
N MET A 143 -46.52 -123.87 -0.89
CA MET A 143 -45.63 -122.86 -0.34
C MET A 143 -44.45 -123.49 0.44
N PRO A 144 -43.18 -123.18 0.10
CA PRO A 144 -42.01 -123.68 0.84
C PRO A 144 -42.04 -123.33 2.33
N PRO A 145 -41.29 -124.04 3.19
CA PRO A 145 -41.17 -123.72 4.62
C PRO A 145 -40.82 -122.25 4.81
N ILE A 146 -41.61 -121.58 5.64
CA ILE A 146 -41.66 -120.11 5.74
C ILE A 146 -40.28 -119.54 6.13
N GLU A 147 -39.52 -120.25 6.96
CA GLU A 147 -38.15 -119.87 7.37
C GLU A 147 -37.18 -119.74 6.19
N ALA A 148 -37.32 -120.56 5.14
CA ALA A 148 -36.44 -120.52 3.98
C ALA A 148 -36.69 -119.28 3.08
N ILE A 149 -37.91 -118.74 3.12
CA ILE A 149 -38.29 -117.50 2.45
C ILE A 149 -37.96 -116.29 3.33
N LEU A 150 -38.15 -116.40 4.64
CA LEU A 150 -37.88 -115.33 5.60
C LEU A 150 -36.39 -115.02 5.77
N ALA A 151 -35.51 -116.02 5.88
CA ALA A 151 -34.11 -115.79 6.26
C ALA A 151 -33.33 -114.80 5.35
N PRO A 152 -33.46 -114.82 4.00
CA PRO A 152 -32.87 -113.80 3.14
C PRO A 152 -33.48 -112.40 3.38
N LEU A 153 -34.80 -112.32 3.52
CA LEU A 153 -35.53 -111.06 3.77
C LEU A 153 -35.16 -110.46 5.14
N GLU A 154 -34.95 -111.29 6.17
CA GLU A 154 -34.46 -110.87 7.49
C GLU A 154 -33.02 -110.34 7.42
N ALA A 155 -32.17 -110.93 6.59
CA ALA A 155 -30.80 -110.46 6.37
C ALA A 155 -30.77 -109.13 5.60
N GLU A 156 -31.55 -108.98 4.53
CA GLU A 156 -31.72 -107.71 3.80
C GLU A 156 -32.29 -106.63 4.72
N LEU A 157 -33.34 -106.92 5.49
CA LEU A 157 -33.95 -106.00 6.44
C LEU A 157 -32.97 -105.60 7.56
N LYS A 158 -32.04 -106.47 7.96
CA LYS A 158 -30.95 -106.15 8.90
C LYS A 158 -29.92 -105.21 8.26
N LEU A 159 -29.56 -105.41 6.98
CA LEU A 159 -28.68 -104.51 6.23
C LEU A 159 -29.34 -103.14 6.02
N SER A 160 -30.60 -103.09 5.60
CA SER A 160 -31.37 -101.84 5.46
C SER A 160 -31.47 -101.08 6.78
N ARG A 161 -31.65 -101.77 7.93
CA ARG A 161 -31.60 -101.13 9.25
C ARG A 161 -30.22 -100.54 9.58
N GLN A 162 -29.12 -101.18 9.19
CA GLN A 162 -27.77 -100.64 9.36
C GLN A 162 -27.50 -99.44 8.44
N GLU A 163 -28.02 -99.45 7.22
CA GLU A 163 -27.95 -98.33 6.28
C GLU A 163 -28.76 -97.13 6.78
N ILE A 164 -30.00 -97.34 7.25
CA ILE A 164 -30.82 -96.31 7.89
C ILE A 164 -30.08 -95.69 9.10
N ALA A 165 -29.41 -96.50 9.92
CA ALA A 165 -28.63 -96.00 11.06
C ALA A 165 -27.47 -95.10 10.61
N LYS A 166 -26.71 -95.48 9.56
CA LYS A 166 -25.66 -94.63 8.96
C LYS A 166 -26.23 -93.32 8.42
N LEU A 167 -27.31 -93.39 7.63
CA LEU A 167 -27.98 -92.21 7.07
C LEU A 167 -28.54 -91.27 8.16
N GLN A 168 -28.95 -91.80 9.32
CA GLN A 168 -29.34 -90.98 10.47
C GLN A 168 -28.15 -90.25 11.10
N ASP A 169 -26.99 -90.90 11.22
CA ASP A 169 -25.78 -90.24 11.73
C ASP A 169 -25.18 -89.23 10.74
N ASP A 170 -25.26 -89.51 9.44
CA ASP A 170 -24.89 -88.56 8.38
C ASP A 170 -25.82 -87.33 8.38
N ASN A 171 -27.14 -87.50 8.52
CA ASN A 171 -28.07 -86.38 8.69
C ASN A 171 -27.74 -85.54 9.94
N ARG A 172 -27.44 -86.19 11.08
CA ARG A 172 -27.00 -85.48 12.30
C ARG A 172 -25.69 -84.72 12.09
N ALA A 173 -24.79 -85.21 11.24
CA ALA A 173 -23.57 -84.50 10.88
C ALA A 173 -23.85 -83.30 9.97
N LEU A 174 -24.75 -83.43 8.99
CA LEU A 174 -25.22 -82.34 8.13
C LEU A 174 -25.94 -81.25 8.93
N ASP A 175 -26.78 -81.60 9.91
CA ASP A 175 -27.43 -80.64 10.81
C ASP A 175 -26.42 -79.81 11.61
N ARG A 176 -25.38 -80.46 12.16
CA ARG A 176 -24.29 -79.77 12.88
C ARG A 176 -23.51 -78.84 11.96
N LEU A 177 -23.17 -79.31 10.76
CA LEU A 177 -22.45 -78.51 9.76
C LEU A 177 -23.28 -77.30 9.29
N THR A 178 -24.60 -77.47 9.13
CA THR A 178 -25.52 -76.40 8.75
C THR A 178 -25.56 -75.32 9.83
N LYS A 179 -25.78 -75.70 11.09
CA LYS A 179 -25.74 -74.78 12.24
C LYS A 179 -24.40 -74.07 12.39
N GLN A 180 -23.28 -74.76 12.13
CA GLN A 180 -21.96 -74.15 12.15
C GLN A 180 -21.79 -73.11 11.03
N LYS A 181 -22.30 -73.38 9.82
CA LYS A 181 -22.28 -72.43 8.71
C LYS A 181 -23.18 -71.23 8.96
N GLU A 182 -24.38 -71.44 9.49
CA GLU A 182 -25.30 -70.35 9.90
C GLU A 182 -24.65 -69.44 10.94
N ALA A 183 -24.01 -70.01 11.97
CA ALA A 183 -23.28 -69.23 12.98
C ALA A 183 -22.14 -68.40 12.38
N ALA A 184 -21.34 -69.00 11.50
CA ALA A 184 -20.24 -68.31 10.80
C ALA A 184 -20.76 -67.21 9.84
N LEU A 185 -21.91 -67.42 9.20
CA LEU A 185 -22.53 -66.44 8.31
C LEU A 185 -23.05 -65.23 9.10
N LEU A 186 -23.69 -65.46 10.25
CA LEU A 186 -24.09 -64.39 11.19
C LEU A 186 -22.89 -63.63 11.79
N GLU A 187 -21.72 -64.27 11.95
CA GLU A 187 -20.49 -63.60 12.39
C GLU A 187 -19.88 -62.74 11.26
N ALA A 188 -19.91 -63.24 10.02
CA ALA A 188 -19.52 -62.48 8.84
C ALA A 188 -20.43 -61.26 8.62
N GLU A 189 -21.75 -61.40 8.76
CA GLU A 189 -22.71 -60.29 8.66
C GLU A 189 -22.44 -59.19 9.68
N ARG A 190 -22.22 -59.54 10.96
CA ARG A 190 -21.82 -58.57 11.99
C ARG A 190 -20.51 -57.87 11.63
N THR A 191 -19.54 -58.60 11.08
CA THR A 191 -18.26 -58.03 10.64
C THR A 191 -18.46 -57.03 9.50
N VAL A 192 -19.33 -57.35 8.53
CA VAL A 192 -19.69 -56.44 7.42
C VAL A 192 -20.43 -55.20 7.94
N GLN A 193 -21.40 -55.35 8.85
CA GLN A 193 -22.11 -54.21 9.46
C GLN A 193 -21.16 -53.26 10.20
N ILE A 194 -20.20 -53.79 10.96
CA ILE A 194 -19.16 -52.99 11.64
C ILE A 194 -18.26 -52.29 10.61
N ALA A 195 -17.90 -52.94 9.51
CA ALA A 195 -17.12 -52.35 8.44
C ALA A 195 -17.88 -51.22 7.71
N MET A 196 -19.17 -51.40 7.44
CA MET A 196 -20.04 -50.38 6.84
C MET A 196 -20.19 -49.15 7.75
N ALA A 197 -20.40 -49.35 9.06
CA ALA A 197 -20.47 -48.24 10.01
C ALA A 197 -19.15 -47.45 10.10
N LYS A 198 -18.00 -48.14 10.01
CA LYS A 198 -16.68 -47.49 9.94
C LYS A 198 -16.47 -46.74 8.62
N ALA A 199 -16.95 -47.28 7.49
CA ALA A 199 -16.87 -46.62 6.20
C ALA A 199 -17.67 -45.30 6.20
N ALA A 200 -18.93 -45.33 6.65
CA ALA A 200 -19.76 -44.13 6.77
C ALA A 200 -19.11 -43.06 7.67
N MET A 201 -18.51 -43.44 8.80
CA MET A 201 -17.77 -42.51 9.66
C MET A 201 -16.55 -41.90 8.96
N VAL A 202 -15.85 -42.66 8.11
CA VAL A 202 -14.73 -42.14 7.30
C VAL A 202 -15.24 -41.15 6.26
N ASP A 203 -16.37 -41.43 5.61
CA ASP A 203 -16.97 -40.53 4.63
C ASP A 203 -17.43 -39.20 5.27
N ASP A 204 -18.06 -39.24 6.45
CA ASP A 204 -18.40 -38.05 7.24
C ASP A 204 -17.15 -37.23 7.62
N MET A 205 -16.07 -37.90 8.03
CA MET A 205 -14.80 -37.24 8.33
C MET A 205 -14.12 -36.65 7.08
N GLN A 206 -14.23 -37.30 5.92
CA GLN A 206 -13.76 -36.75 4.64
C GLN A 206 -14.56 -35.51 4.23
N ASN A 207 -15.89 -35.56 4.34
CA ASN A 207 -16.77 -34.42 4.10
C ASN A 207 -16.42 -33.25 5.03
N LYS A 208 -16.17 -33.52 6.32
CA LYS A 208 -15.75 -32.49 7.28
C LYS A 208 -14.38 -31.91 6.96
N ASN A 209 -13.43 -32.72 6.51
CA ASN A 209 -12.11 -32.25 6.06
C ASN A 209 -12.19 -31.38 4.81
N GLN A 210 -13.02 -31.74 3.82
CA GLN A 210 -13.25 -30.90 2.64
C GLN A 210 -13.84 -29.54 3.00
N GLU A 211 -14.80 -29.50 3.93
CA GLU A 211 -15.37 -28.25 4.44
C GLU A 211 -14.34 -27.40 5.19
N LEU A 212 -13.49 -28.02 6.02
CA LEU A 212 -12.40 -27.31 6.69
C LEU A 212 -11.36 -26.76 5.70
N MET A 213 -11.06 -27.46 4.60
CA MET A 213 -10.18 -26.92 3.56
C MET A 213 -10.79 -25.68 2.88
N LYS A 214 -12.08 -25.70 2.54
CA LYS A 214 -12.77 -24.52 2.00
C LYS A 214 -12.74 -23.34 2.97
N GLN A 215 -12.93 -23.59 4.27
CA GLN A 215 -12.83 -22.54 5.30
C GLN A 215 -11.40 -21.97 5.40
N ILE A 216 -10.37 -22.82 5.28
CA ILE A 216 -8.98 -22.36 5.21
C ILE A 216 -8.73 -21.50 3.96
N GLU A 217 -9.25 -21.89 2.79
CA GLU A 217 -9.15 -21.11 1.55
C GLU A 217 -9.83 -19.73 1.67
N ILE A 218 -11.04 -19.68 2.26
CA ILE A 218 -11.76 -18.43 2.54
C ILE A 218 -10.94 -17.54 3.47
N CYS A 219 -10.49 -18.06 4.62
CA CYS A 219 -9.65 -17.32 5.56
C CYS A 219 -8.34 -16.82 4.91
N GLN A 220 -7.74 -17.57 3.98
CA GLN A 220 -6.56 -17.12 3.24
C GLN A 220 -6.87 -15.96 2.28
N GLU A 221 -8.01 -15.97 1.58
CA GLU A 221 -8.41 -14.88 0.70
C GLU A 221 -8.85 -13.64 1.48
N GLU A 222 -9.57 -13.80 2.60
CA GLU A 222 -9.87 -12.72 3.55
C GLU A 222 -8.59 -12.04 4.05
N ASN A 223 -7.59 -12.82 4.45
CA ASN A 223 -6.29 -12.27 4.83
C ASN A 223 -5.65 -11.47 3.68
N LYS A 224 -5.64 -11.96 2.43
CA LYS A 224 -5.13 -11.18 1.27
C LYS A 224 -5.93 -9.91 1.00
N ILE A 225 -7.23 -9.87 1.31
CA ILE A 225 -8.08 -8.68 1.17
C ILE A 225 -7.71 -7.67 2.26
N LEU A 226 -7.58 -8.10 3.52
CA LEU A 226 -7.13 -7.27 4.64
C LEU A 226 -5.73 -6.70 4.38
N ASP A 227 -4.81 -7.51 3.85
CA ASP A 227 -3.45 -7.13 3.47
C ASP A 227 -3.42 -6.06 2.36
N ARG A 228 -4.35 -6.14 1.40
CA ARG A 228 -4.52 -5.13 0.34
C ARG A 228 -5.08 -3.83 0.92
N LEU A 229 -6.12 -3.93 1.76
CA LEU A 229 -6.74 -2.79 2.42
C LEU A 229 -5.76 -2.05 3.35
N HIS A 230 -4.96 -2.78 4.12
CA HIS A 230 -3.96 -2.18 5.00
C HIS A 230 -2.88 -1.43 4.21
N ARG A 231 -2.35 -2.02 3.11
CA ARG A 231 -1.42 -1.32 2.21
C ARG A 231 -2.02 -0.05 1.59
N GLN A 232 -3.30 -0.07 1.22
CA GLN A 232 -4.01 1.11 0.71
C GLN A 232 -4.11 2.21 1.79
N LYS A 233 -4.54 1.86 3.00
CA LYS A 233 -4.63 2.80 4.13
C LYS A 233 -3.27 3.40 4.50
N VAL A 234 -2.20 2.60 4.50
CA VAL A 234 -0.82 3.10 4.72
C VAL A 234 -0.45 4.12 3.63
N ALA A 235 -0.70 3.83 2.35
CA ALA A 235 -0.42 4.76 1.25
C ALA A 235 -1.30 6.04 1.30
N GLU A 236 -2.50 5.98 1.87
CA GLU A 236 -3.33 7.17 2.14
C GLU A 236 -2.77 8.00 3.30
N VAL A 237 -2.34 7.36 4.39
CA VAL A 237 -1.66 8.03 5.51
C VAL A 237 -0.36 8.70 5.04
N GLU A 238 0.46 8.02 4.23
CA GLU A 238 1.68 8.60 3.65
C GLU A 238 1.41 9.87 2.82
N LYS A 239 0.33 9.87 2.01
CA LYS A 239 -0.11 11.06 1.27
C LYS A 239 -0.56 12.19 2.20
N LEU A 240 -1.35 11.88 3.23
CA LEU A 240 -1.78 12.88 4.21
C LEU A 240 -0.58 13.47 4.95
N SER A 241 0.37 12.64 5.40
CA SER A 241 1.62 13.10 6.01
C SER A 241 2.50 13.94 5.07
N GLN A 242 2.45 13.72 3.75
CA GLN A 242 3.07 14.60 2.76
C GLN A 242 2.36 15.96 2.71
N THR A 243 1.03 16.00 2.63
CA THR A 243 0.27 17.27 2.62
C THR A 243 0.43 18.06 3.91
N VAL A 244 0.56 17.40 5.07
CA VAL A 244 0.85 18.07 6.35
C VAL A 244 2.20 18.78 6.31
N ARG A 245 3.26 18.10 5.83
CA ARG A 245 4.59 18.73 5.69
C ARG A 245 4.60 19.91 4.72
N GLU A 246 3.88 19.81 3.61
CA GLU A 246 3.73 20.93 2.66
C GLU A 246 3.01 22.13 3.29
N LEU A 247 2.00 21.90 4.13
CA LEU A 247 1.31 22.94 4.89
C LEU A 247 2.20 23.53 6.00
N GLU A 248 3.00 22.73 6.69
CA GLU A 248 3.98 23.19 7.68
C GLU A 248 5.03 24.11 7.03
N GLU A 249 5.58 23.72 5.88
CA GLU A 249 6.49 24.56 5.08
C GLU A 249 5.82 25.87 4.64
N ALA A 250 4.58 25.82 4.17
CA ALA A 250 3.82 27.01 3.78
C ALA A 250 3.55 27.95 4.98
N VAL A 251 3.27 27.41 6.17
CA VAL A 251 3.10 28.20 7.41
C VAL A 251 4.42 28.85 7.82
N LEU A 252 5.55 28.15 7.73
CA LEU A 252 6.88 28.71 8.02
C LEU A 252 7.23 29.85 7.04
N GLN A 253 6.96 29.67 5.74
CA GLN A 253 7.13 30.71 4.72
C GLN A 253 6.21 31.92 4.99
N GLY A 254 4.94 31.67 5.36
CA GLY A 254 3.99 32.70 5.76
C GLY A 254 4.45 33.50 6.99
N GLY A 255 5.05 32.81 7.98
CA GLY A 255 5.66 33.44 9.16
C GLY A 255 6.85 34.34 8.80
N ALA A 256 7.72 33.89 7.89
CA ALA A 256 8.85 34.69 7.38
C ALA A 256 8.36 35.93 6.62
N ALA A 257 7.36 35.78 5.74
CA ALA A 257 6.74 36.88 5.01
C ALA A 257 6.07 37.90 5.96
N ALA A 258 5.36 37.43 6.99
CA ALA A 258 4.76 38.29 8.01
C ALA A 258 5.82 39.08 8.81
N ASN A 259 6.96 38.46 9.13
CA ASN A 259 8.07 39.15 9.78
C ASN A 259 8.66 40.25 8.88
N ALA A 260 8.90 39.97 7.61
CA ALA A 260 9.37 40.97 6.64
C ALA A 260 8.38 42.15 6.49
N VAL A 261 7.07 41.89 6.45
CA VAL A 261 6.04 42.94 6.44
C VAL A 261 6.11 43.82 7.69
N ARG A 262 6.27 43.25 8.89
CA ARG A 262 6.44 44.03 10.13
C ARG A 262 7.71 44.87 10.12
N GLU A 263 8.80 44.36 9.55
CA GLU A 263 10.05 45.11 9.42
C GLU A 263 9.92 46.30 8.46
N TYR A 264 9.32 46.10 7.27
CA TYR A 264 9.04 47.20 6.36
C TYR A 264 8.07 48.23 6.97
N GLN A 265 7.06 47.80 7.73
CA GLN A 265 6.17 48.71 8.47
C GLN A 265 6.95 49.56 9.48
N ARG A 266 7.88 48.98 10.25
CA ARG A 266 8.76 49.71 11.17
C ARG A 266 9.64 50.70 10.40
N LYS A 267 10.25 50.29 9.29
CA LYS A 267 11.08 51.14 8.42
C LYS A 267 10.30 52.36 7.90
N VAL A 268 9.04 52.16 7.53
CA VAL A 268 8.14 53.23 7.09
C VAL A 268 7.73 54.15 8.25
N GLN A 269 7.60 53.64 9.47
CA GLN A 269 7.38 54.48 10.66
C GLN A 269 8.62 55.35 10.96
N GLU A 270 9.82 54.75 10.99
CA GLU A 270 11.11 55.46 11.13
C GLU A 270 11.24 56.61 10.11
N MET A 271 11.10 56.32 8.82
CA MET A 271 11.17 57.34 7.75
C MET A 271 10.09 58.43 7.87
N ASN A 272 8.90 58.10 8.39
CA ASN A 272 7.86 59.10 8.63
C ASN A 272 8.17 60.00 9.83
N GLU A 273 8.89 59.50 10.84
CA GLU A 273 9.37 60.31 11.95
C GLU A 273 10.53 61.22 11.52
N GLU A 274 11.51 60.69 10.78
CA GLU A 274 12.58 61.47 10.14
C GLU A 274 12.01 62.58 9.26
N LYS A 275 11.04 62.26 8.39
CA LYS A 275 10.33 63.25 7.57
C LYS A 275 9.70 64.35 8.43
N LYS A 276 9.00 64.01 9.51
CA LYS A 276 8.42 65.00 10.44
C LYS A 276 9.51 65.85 11.13
N VAL A 277 10.72 65.34 11.35
CA VAL A 277 11.84 66.13 11.87
C VAL A 277 12.34 67.09 10.78
N LEU A 278 12.64 66.59 9.58
CA LEU A 278 13.09 67.38 8.43
C LEU A 278 12.09 68.48 8.03
N ASP A 279 10.78 68.21 8.07
CA ASP A 279 9.74 69.21 7.80
C ASP A 279 9.78 70.37 8.83
N ARG A 280 10.04 70.06 10.11
CA ARG A 280 10.20 71.08 11.17
C ARG A 280 11.51 71.84 11.03
N GLU A 281 12.60 71.18 10.66
CA GLU A 281 13.89 71.82 10.39
C GLU A 281 13.83 72.73 9.17
N LEU A 282 13.19 72.28 8.09
CA LEU A 282 12.92 73.09 6.90
C LEU A 282 12.06 74.31 7.24
N ALA A 283 11.05 74.17 8.10
CA ALA A 283 10.25 75.30 8.58
C ALA A 283 11.10 76.29 9.40
N ARG A 284 11.95 75.81 10.32
CA ARG A 284 12.90 76.65 11.08
C ARG A 284 13.87 77.37 10.15
N ALA A 285 14.46 76.67 9.17
CA ALA A 285 15.38 77.22 8.20
C ALA A 285 14.71 78.29 7.32
N LYS A 286 13.47 78.07 6.87
CA LYS A 286 12.66 79.08 6.16
C LYS A 286 12.42 80.33 7.01
N VAL A 287 12.09 80.19 8.29
CA VAL A 287 11.93 81.33 9.21
C VAL A 287 13.24 82.10 9.38
N THR A 288 14.37 81.40 9.58
CA THR A 288 15.69 82.05 9.68
C THR A 288 16.10 82.74 8.38
N ALA A 289 15.90 82.11 7.23
CA ALA A 289 16.15 82.69 5.91
C ALA A 289 15.30 83.95 5.67
N ASN A 290 14.01 83.91 6.02
CA ASN A 290 13.13 85.08 5.94
C ASN A 290 13.58 86.22 6.88
N ARG A 291 14.05 85.89 8.09
CA ARG A 291 14.62 86.90 9.02
C ARG A 291 15.87 87.56 8.44
N VAL A 292 16.80 86.76 7.89
CA VAL A 292 18.00 87.27 7.21
C VAL A 292 17.62 88.12 6.00
N ALA A 293 16.67 87.68 5.17
CA ALA A 293 16.19 88.42 4.02
C ALA A 293 15.57 89.77 4.41
N VAL A 294 14.85 89.86 5.53
CA VAL A 294 14.31 91.13 6.06
C VAL A 294 15.42 92.05 6.58
N VAL A 295 16.44 91.51 7.26
CA VAL A 295 17.61 92.32 7.71
C VAL A 295 18.36 92.89 6.51
N VAL A 296 18.71 92.05 5.53
CA VAL A 296 19.37 92.48 4.29
C VAL A 296 18.48 93.47 3.53
N ALA A 297 17.18 93.21 3.38
CA ALA A 297 16.28 94.17 2.72
C ALA A 297 16.18 95.51 3.45
N ASN A 298 16.42 95.58 4.76
CA ASN A 298 16.49 96.84 5.50
C ASN A 298 17.81 97.58 5.28
N GLU A 299 18.94 96.88 5.16
CA GLU A 299 20.24 97.47 4.80
C GLU A 299 20.24 98.11 3.39
N TRP A 300 19.39 97.60 2.49
CA TRP A 300 19.24 98.07 1.11
C TRP A 300 18.10 99.10 0.92
N LYS A 301 17.61 99.71 2.01
CA LYS A 301 16.68 100.85 1.94
C LYS A 301 17.44 102.16 1.77
N ASP A 302 16.87 103.05 0.95
CA ASP A 302 17.29 104.44 0.87
C ASP A 302 16.95 105.23 2.15
N ALA A 303 17.39 106.49 2.22
CA ALA A 303 17.09 107.39 3.33
C ALA A 303 15.58 107.65 3.53
N ASN A 304 14.74 107.30 2.54
CA ASN A 304 13.29 107.43 2.58
C ASN A 304 12.60 106.09 2.94
N GLY A 305 13.37 105.06 3.33
CA GLY A 305 12.89 103.76 3.76
C GLY A 305 12.44 102.81 2.64
N LYS A 306 12.73 103.14 1.37
CA LYS A 306 12.33 102.35 0.20
C LYS A 306 13.50 101.51 -0.31
N VAL A 307 13.22 100.25 -0.66
CA VAL A 307 14.20 99.38 -1.32
C VAL A 307 14.26 99.75 -2.80
N MET A 308 15.47 99.77 -3.38
CA MET A 308 15.70 100.08 -4.79
C MET A 308 14.85 99.19 -5.72
N PRO A 309 14.15 99.75 -6.73
CA PRO A 309 13.38 98.95 -7.68
C PRO A 309 14.25 97.95 -8.45
N VAL A 310 13.77 96.70 -8.61
CA VAL A 310 14.52 95.61 -9.25
C VAL A 310 15.03 95.98 -10.65
N LYS A 311 14.22 96.71 -11.45
CA LYS A 311 14.62 97.17 -12.78
C LYS A 311 15.83 98.12 -12.71
N GLN A 312 15.77 99.12 -11.83
CA GLN A 312 16.87 100.05 -11.60
C GLN A 312 18.12 99.34 -11.07
N TRP A 313 17.97 98.41 -10.11
CA TRP A 313 19.08 97.62 -9.60
C TRP A 313 19.77 96.77 -10.69
N LEU A 314 19.01 96.18 -11.62
CA LEU A 314 19.56 95.44 -12.76
C LEU A 314 20.27 96.36 -13.76
N GLU A 315 19.77 97.58 -13.96
CA GLU A 315 20.37 98.61 -14.82
C GLU A 315 21.68 99.15 -14.20
N GLU A 316 21.67 99.51 -12.92
CA GLU A 316 22.86 99.95 -12.17
C GLU A 316 23.89 98.83 -12.03
N ARG A 317 23.48 97.58 -11.78
CA ARG A 317 24.39 96.42 -11.77
C ARG A 317 25.02 96.20 -13.15
N ARG A 318 24.26 96.37 -14.23
CA ARG A 318 24.79 96.28 -15.61
C ARG A 318 25.75 97.42 -15.91
N PHE A 319 25.45 98.64 -15.46
CA PHE A 319 26.33 99.80 -15.58
C PHE A 319 27.66 99.58 -14.82
N MET A 320 27.59 99.23 -13.54
CA MET A 320 28.75 98.90 -12.69
C MET A 320 29.59 97.75 -13.26
N GLN A 321 28.96 96.72 -13.85
CA GLN A 321 29.67 95.64 -14.52
C GLN A 321 30.37 96.12 -15.81
N GLY A 322 29.76 97.05 -16.54
CA GLY A 322 30.36 97.72 -17.69
C GLY A 322 31.54 98.62 -17.32
N GLU A 323 31.40 99.46 -16.28
CA GLU A 323 32.49 100.29 -15.77
C GLU A 323 33.64 99.44 -15.22
N MET A 324 33.35 98.38 -14.48
CA MET A 324 34.36 97.43 -14.01
C MET A 324 35.12 96.78 -15.19
N GLN A 325 34.43 96.48 -16.29
CA GLN A 325 35.10 95.99 -17.50
C GLN A 325 35.94 97.09 -18.17
N GLN A 326 35.42 98.31 -18.28
CA GLN A 326 36.19 99.45 -18.82
C GLN A 326 37.44 99.75 -17.97
N LEU A 327 37.37 99.58 -16.64
CA LEU A 327 38.52 99.69 -15.74
C LEU A 327 39.53 98.56 -15.94
N ARG A 328 39.08 97.31 -16.16
CA ARG A 328 39.97 96.20 -16.57
C ARG A 328 40.65 96.47 -17.90
N ASP A 329 39.92 97.02 -18.87
CA ASP A 329 40.47 97.32 -20.20
C ASP A 329 41.49 98.48 -20.13
N LYS A 330 41.19 99.54 -19.35
CA LYS A 330 42.14 100.63 -19.04
C LYS A 330 43.38 100.11 -18.32
N LEU A 331 43.22 99.23 -17.33
CA LEU A 331 44.34 98.58 -16.63
C LEU A 331 45.20 97.76 -17.60
N ALA A 332 44.58 96.96 -18.47
CA ALA A 332 45.30 96.17 -19.49
C ALA A 332 46.00 97.03 -20.55
N ILE A 333 45.54 98.27 -20.81
CA ILE A 333 46.28 99.26 -21.61
C ILE A 333 47.48 99.77 -20.81
N ALA A 334 47.28 100.22 -19.57
CA ALA A 334 48.35 100.73 -18.70
C ALA A 334 49.47 99.68 -18.49
N GLU A 335 49.13 98.41 -18.27
CA GLU A 335 50.08 97.31 -18.18
C GLU A 335 50.90 97.12 -19.48
N ARG A 336 50.27 97.27 -20.65
CA ARG A 336 50.96 97.19 -21.94
C ARG A 336 51.88 98.39 -22.17
N THR A 337 51.42 99.59 -21.85
CA THR A 337 52.24 100.81 -21.91
C THR A 337 53.45 100.68 -20.99
N ALA A 338 53.26 100.32 -19.71
CA ALA A 338 54.35 100.11 -18.76
C ALA A 338 55.35 99.03 -19.19
N ARG A 339 54.89 97.93 -19.81
CA ARG A 339 55.79 96.92 -20.41
C ARG A 339 56.59 97.49 -21.60
N SER A 340 55.97 98.29 -22.46
CA SER A 340 56.67 98.90 -23.59
C SER A 340 57.69 99.96 -23.15
N GLU A 341 57.38 100.74 -22.10
CA GLU A 341 58.29 101.69 -21.48
C GLU A 341 59.46 100.98 -20.80
N ALA A 342 59.22 99.86 -20.12
CA ALA A 342 60.28 99.02 -19.56
C ALA A 342 61.22 98.46 -20.63
N GLN A 343 60.68 97.97 -21.76
CA GLN A 343 61.49 97.53 -22.91
C GLN A 343 62.28 98.68 -23.55
N LEU A 344 61.70 99.89 -23.60
CA LEU A 344 62.39 101.07 -24.12
C LEU A 344 63.53 101.52 -23.18
N LYS A 345 63.30 101.46 -21.86
CA LYS A 345 64.32 101.68 -20.83
C LYS A 345 65.47 100.68 -20.95
N GLU A 346 65.18 99.40 -21.17
CA GLU A 346 66.20 98.37 -21.40
C GLU A 346 67.02 98.64 -22.66
N LYS A 347 66.38 99.04 -23.78
CA LYS A 347 67.08 99.49 -24.99
C LYS A 347 67.99 100.70 -24.75
N TYR A 348 67.53 101.69 -23.99
CA TYR A 348 68.35 102.86 -23.65
C TYR A 348 69.51 102.49 -22.73
N GLN A 349 69.31 101.60 -21.75
CA GLN A 349 70.39 101.10 -20.89
C GLN A 349 71.44 100.31 -21.68
N LEU A 350 71.03 99.44 -22.60
CA LEU A 350 71.96 98.73 -23.49
C LEU A 350 72.75 99.69 -24.39
N ARG A 351 72.09 100.72 -24.93
CA ARG A 351 72.75 101.71 -25.80
C ARG A 351 73.71 102.62 -25.03
N LEU A 352 73.39 102.98 -23.78
CA LEU A 352 74.29 103.68 -22.87
C LEU A 352 75.52 102.81 -22.58
N LYS A 353 75.32 101.54 -22.23
CA LYS A 353 76.41 100.59 -21.95
C LYS A 353 77.36 100.41 -23.14
N VAL A 354 76.84 100.32 -24.37
CA VAL A 354 77.68 100.27 -25.58
C VAL A 354 78.50 101.55 -25.80
N LEU A 355 77.99 102.73 -25.42
CA LEU A 355 78.75 103.98 -25.47
C LEU A 355 79.83 104.03 -24.37
N GLU A 356 79.52 103.54 -23.17
CA GLU A 356 80.48 103.40 -22.06
C GLU A 356 81.61 102.43 -22.40
N ASP A 357 81.30 101.27 -22.98
CA ASP A 357 82.27 100.28 -23.45
C ASP A 357 83.08 100.80 -24.66
N GLY A 358 82.46 101.57 -25.56
CA GLY A 358 83.11 102.18 -26.73
C GLY A 358 84.08 103.34 -26.41
N LEU A 359 83.96 103.96 -25.23
CA LEU A 359 84.87 104.99 -24.74
C LEU A 359 86.06 104.43 -23.93
N ARG A 360 86.21 103.09 -23.84
CA ARG A 360 87.18 102.44 -22.95
C ARG A 360 88.24 101.60 -23.66
N GLY A 361 89.25 102.27 -24.23
CA GLY A 361 90.54 101.66 -24.58
C GLY A 361 91.49 101.54 -23.35
N PRO A 362 92.32 100.49 -23.23
CA PRO A 362 93.15 100.21 -22.04
C PRO A 362 94.59 100.79 -22.14
N PRO A 363 95.46 100.75 -21.09
CA PRO A 363 95.35 100.04 -19.80
C PRO A 363 95.74 100.85 -18.52
N SER A 364 95.81 100.14 -17.38
CA SER A 364 96.49 100.46 -16.09
C SER A 364 95.90 101.57 -15.19
N GLY A 365 95.66 101.36 -13.89
CA GLY A 365 95.70 100.13 -13.07
C GLY A 365 95.78 100.46 -11.56
N SER A 366 95.12 99.68 -10.67
CA SER A 366 95.42 99.63 -9.22
C SER A 366 94.69 98.48 -8.48
N SER A 367 95.34 97.92 -7.45
CA SER A 367 94.84 97.24 -6.23
C SER A 367 93.70 96.17 -6.27
N ARG A 368 94.05 94.95 -5.81
CA ARG A 368 93.21 93.88 -5.19
C ARG A 368 93.22 94.02 -3.65
N PRO A 369 92.54 93.19 -2.81
CA PRO A 369 91.44 92.18 -2.97
C PRO A 369 90.24 92.55 -2.01
N PRO A 370 89.35 91.66 -1.45
CA PRO A 370 88.93 90.25 -1.71
C PRO A 370 87.41 90.09 -2.09
N THR A 371 86.95 89.02 -2.78
CA THR A 371 86.39 87.71 -2.29
C THR A 371 85.04 87.87 -1.52
N GLU A 372 83.89 87.21 -1.77
CA GLU A 372 83.47 86.05 -2.60
C GLU A 372 81.93 86.09 -2.90
N GLY A 373 81.35 85.28 -3.83
CA GLY A 373 79.87 85.15 -3.90
C GLY A 373 79.18 84.65 -5.19
N LYS A 374 79.21 83.33 -5.43
CA LYS A 374 78.36 82.45 -6.30
C LYS A 374 76.82 82.76 -6.27
N SER A 375 75.94 82.34 -7.21
CA SER A 375 76.00 81.71 -8.56
C SER A 375 74.56 81.52 -9.15
N MET A 376 74.42 81.19 -10.46
CA MET A 376 73.22 80.63 -11.17
C MET A 376 71.94 81.51 -11.28
N SER A 377 71.53 82.02 -12.44
CA SER A 377 70.98 81.40 -13.68
C SER A 377 69.48 81.04 -13.64
N ASN A 378 68.63 81.83 -14.33
CA ASN A 378 67.71 81.36 -15.39
C ASN A 378 66.68 82.43 -15.82
N GLY A 379 66.31 82.39 -17.10
CA GLY A 379 65.14 83.04 -17.69
C GLY A 379 65.13 82.84 -19.21
N PRO A 380 64.09 83.29 -19.93
CA PRO A 380 62.70 83.47 -19.48
C PRO A 380 61.64 82.93 -20.48
N PRO A 381 60.35 82.84 -20.11
CA PRO A 381 59.26 82.43 -21.02
C PRO A 381 58.28 83.57 -21.41
N ARG A 382 57.57 83.40 -22.54
CA ARG A 382 56.26 84.02 -22.92
C ARG A 382 56.25 85.55 -23.17
N ARG A 383 55.27 86.19 -23.86
CA ARG A 383 54.02 85.81 -24.60
C ARG A 383 53.78 86.93 -25.66
N LEU A 384 53.41 86.62 -26.91
CA LEU A 384 52.05 86.64 -27.53
C LEU A 384 51.24 87.96 -27.58
N SER A 385 50.44 88.09 -28.65
CA SER A 385 48.99 88.34 -28.53
C SER A 385 48.18 87.70 -29.68
N LEU A 386 47.14 86.91 -29.36
CA LEU A 386 45.83 86.94 -30.05
C LEU A 386 44.78 86.05 -29.34
N SER A 387 43.53 86.53 -29.34
CA SER A 387 42.22 85.84 -29.40
C SER A 387 41.86 84.60 -28.55
N GLY A 388 40.55 84.44 -28.31
CA GLY A 388 39.90 83.14 -28.11
C GLY A 388 39.16 82.99 -26.79
N ALA A 389 37.85 82.72 -26.86
CA ALA A 389 37.02 82.32 -25.73
C ALA A 389 36.86 80.80 -25.68
N ASP A 390 36.59 80.25 -24.50
CA ASP A 390 36.20 78.84 -24.33
C ASP A 390 34.85 78.71 -23.63
N SER A 391 34.09 77.69 -24.07
CA SER A 391 32.80 77.28 -23.55
C SER A 391 32.95 75.93 -22.83
N MET A 392 32.02 75.56 -21.94
CA MET A 392 31.90 74.16 -21.51
C MET A 392 30.45 73.68 -21.49
N SER A 393 30.18 72.62 -22.24
CA SER A 393 28.96 71.82 -22.17
C SER A 393 29.24 70.40 -22.67
N LYS A 394 28.99 69.42 -21.80
CA LYS A 394 28.41 68.08 -22.08
C LYS A 394 29.00 67.25 -23.25
N ALA A 395 29.69 66.15 -22.93
CA ALA A 395 29.40 64.80 -23.47
C ALA A 395 30.29 63.67 -22.87
N SER A 396 29.70 62.48 -22.74
CA SER A 396 30.35 61.14 -22.68
C SER A 396 30.37 60.56 -24.13
N PRO A 397 30.95 59.38 -24.51
CA PRO A 397 31.09 58.14 -23.70
C PRO A 397 32.33 57.22 -23.95
N ASN A 398 32.38 56.14 -23.14
CA ASN A 398 32.94 54.78 -23.39
C ASN A 398 34.38 54.54 -23.92
N GLY A 399 35.15 53.75 -23.15
CA GLY A 399 35.60 52.44 -23.66
C GLY A 399 37.04 51.95 -23.39
N VAL A 400 37.13 50.72 -22.83
CA VAL A 400 38.16 49.67 -23.08
C VAL A 400 39.44 49.61 -22.21
N LEU A 401 39.44 48.59 -21.33
CA LEU A 401 40.51 47.64 -20.91
C LEU A 401 41.95 48.09 -20.62
N MET A 402 42.47 47.65 -19.46
CA MET A 402 43.87 47.25 -19.31
C MET A 402 44.02 45.91 -18.57
N ARG A 403 45.16 45.25 -18.79
CA ARG A 403 45.37 43.79 -18.66
C ARG A 403 46.36 43.46 -17.53
N ARG A 404 46.39 42.18 -17.16
CA ARG A 404 47.52 41.33 -16.69
C ARG A 404 47.72 41.04 -15.19
N SER A 405 47.55 39.76 -14.86
CA SER A 405 48.17 39.01 -13.74
C SER A 405 49.64 38.66 -14.04
N PRO A 406 50.44 38.28 -13.01
CA PRO A 406 50.77 36.85 -12.78
C PRO A 406 50.99 36.50 -11.27
N SER A 407 51.21 35.27 -10.76
CA SER A 407 50.97 33.85 -11.18
C SER A 407 51.46 32.89 -10.06
N LEU A 408 51.04 31.60 -10.09
CA LEU A 408 51.56 30.45 -9.28
C LEU A 408 51.16 30.48 -7.77
N ASN A 409 50.86 29.39 -7.03
CA ASN A 409 50.86 27.91 -7.22
C ASN A 409 50.05 27.29 -6.03
N SER A 410 49.59 26.02 -5.95
CA SER A 410 49.29 24.92 -6.90
C SER A 410 48.63 23.73 -6.14
N ARG A 411 47.81 22.88 -6.81
CA ARG A 411 47.35 21.51 -6.39
C ARG A 411 46.39 21.42 -5.16
N SER A 412 45.51 20.41 -4.97
CA SER A 412 44.99 19.24 -5.75
C SER A 412 43.73 18.71 -5.02
N SER A 413 42.55 18.54 -5.62
CA SER A 413 42.06 17.42 -6.47
C SER A 413 41.34 16.26 -5.75
N LEU A 414 40.03 16.10 -6.04
CA LEU A 414 39.26 14.82 -6.15
C LEU A 414 39.01 14.04 -4.83
N THR A 415 38.02 13.11 -4.69
CA THR A 415 37.20 12.31 -5.65
C THR A 415 35.73 12.09 -5.21
N THR A 416 34.88 11.83 -6.21
CA THR A 416 33.49 11.31 -6.17
C THR A 416 33.41 9.79 -5.92
N SER A 417 32.31 9.25 -5.33
CA SER A 417 31.49 8.11 -5.87
C SER A 417 30.42 7.49 -4.93
N SER A 418 29.16 7.50 -5.41
CA SER A 418 28.12 6.45 -5.47
C SER A 418 27.66 5.55 -4.29
N SER A 419 26.35 5.69 -3.97
CA SER A 419 25.27 4.68 -3.77
C SER A 419 25.47 3.33 -3.04
N LEU A 420 24.48 2.96 -2.19
CA LEU A 420 23.63 1.76 -2.36
C LEU A 420 22.39 1.78 -1.41
N VAL A 421 21.48 0.80 -1.55
CA VAL A 421 20.11 0.76 -0.97
C VAL A 421 19.95 -0.41 0.01
N LEU A 422 19.14 -0.29 1.09
CA LEU A 422 18.46 -1.44 1.74
C LEU A 422 17.19 -1.02 2.56
N LYS A 423 16.37 -1.99 2.99
CA LYS A 423 14.97 -1.83 3.53
C LYS A 423 14.76 -2.54 4.89
N HIS A 424 13.60 -2.27 5.53
CA HIS A 424 12.93 -2.98 6.67
C HIS A 424 13.55 -2.69 8.06
N ALA A 425 12.92 -2.78 9.25
CA ALA A 425 11.57 -3.11 9.78
C ALA A 425 11.54 -2.76 11.32
N LYS A 426 10.48 -2.81 12.16
CA LYS A 426 8.98 -2.82 12.07
C LYS A 426 8.39 -2.78 13.53
N ASP A 427 7.22 -2.14 13.76
CA ASP A 427 6.42 -2.07 15.03
C ASP A 427 7.16 -1.43 16.26
N CYS A 428 6.57 -1.02 17.40
CA CYS A 428 5.23 -1.19 18.02
C CYS A 428 4.86 0.01 18.93
N GLU A 429 3.57 0.16 19.23
CA GLU A 429 2.97 1.10 20.21
C GLU A 429 3.26 0.73 21.67
N THR A 430 3.34 1.72 22.57
CA THR A 430 2.45 1.90 23.76
C THR A 430 2.77 3.22 24.46
N ALA A 431 1.75 4.04 24.76
CA ALA A 431 1.88 5.27 25.53
C ALA A 431 0.97 5.18 26.77
N ASP A 432 1.56 4.98 27.95
CA ASP A 432 0.82 4.96 29.21
C ASP A 432 0.67 6.35 29.83
N ASN A 433 -0.55 6.64 30.24
CA ASN A 433 -1.04 7.90 30.77
C ASN A 433 -0.41 8.25 32.14
N TRP A 434 0.19 9.44 32.27
CA TRP A 434 0.54 10.04 33.55
C TRP A 434 -0.21 11.35 33.75
N LYS A 435 -1.05 11.37 34.79
CA LYS A 435 -1.80 12.55 35.25
C LYS A 435 -0.91 13.36 36.20
N ALA A 436 -0.92 14.68 36.06
CA ALA A 436 -0.31 15.60 37.03
C ALA A 436 -1.37 16.59 37.52
N ASP A 437 -1.79 16.44 38.77
CA ASP A 437 -2.54 17.48 39.49
C ASP A 437 -1.55 18.51 40.07
N ALA A 438 -1.97 19.77 40.17
CA ALA A 438 -1.12 20.89 40.58
C ALA A 438 -1.74 21.65 41.77
N GLU A 439 -0.92 22.10 42.72
CA GLU A 439 -1.26 23.26 43.59
C GLU A 439 -0.04 23.84 44.35
N GLU A 440 0.15 25.17 44.23
CA GLU A 440 0.68 26.16 45.22
C GLU A 440 2.06 25.98 45.94
N LYS A 441 2.77 27.00 46.49
CA LYS A 441 2.51 28.45 46.77
C LYS A 441 3.84 29.25 47.02
N GLY A 442 3.91 30.54 46.65
CA GLY A 442 4.79 31.61 47.23
C GLY A 442 6.34 31.51 47.01
N ASN A 443 7.16 32.57 47.12
CA ASN A 443 6.92 34.02 47.34
C ASN A 443 8.12 34.90 46.85
N GLU A 444 7.93 36.22 46.80
CA GLU A 444 8.85 37.39 46.57
C GLU A 444 10.33 37.30 47.09
N THR A 445 11.35 38.08 46.67
CA THR A 445 11.57 39.27 45.79
C THR A 445 13.08 39.45 45.45
N THR A 446 13.43 40.13 44.33
CA THR A 446 14.46 41.21 44.17
C THR A 446 14.98 41.36 42.73
N ASN A 447 15.55 42.52 42.41
CA ASN A 447 15.79 43.03 41.05
C ASN A 447 17.30 43.26 40.77
N ASN A 448 17.83 42.65 39.69
CA ASN A 448 18.76 43.28 38.72
C ASN A 448 19.16 42.26 37.64
N GLY A 449 19.11 42.67 36.37
CA GLY A 449 19.17 41.73 35.24
C GLY A 449 20.55 41.50 34.62
N SER A 450 20.73 40.31 34.03
CA SER A 450 21.62 40.03 32.90
C SER A 450 21.32 38.65 32.32
N SER A 451 20.81 38.61 31.08
CA SER A 451 20.81 37.49 30.12
C SER A 451 20.48 36.06 30.59
N ASP A 452 19.37 35.53 30.06
CA ASP A 452 19.07 34.08 29.93
C ASP A 452 19.12 33.25 31.23
N MET A 453 18.29 33.63 32.20
CA MET A 453 18.04 32.83 33.40
C MET A 453 16.75 32.02 33.26
N VAL A 454 16.90 30.78 32.81
CA VAL A 454 15.89 29.72 33.01
C VAL A 454 15.62 29.56 34.51
N SER A 455 14.35 29.41 34.92
CA SER A 455 14.03 29.33 36.35
C SER A 455 14.71 28.12 37.01
N GLY A 456 15.21 28.28 38.24
CA GLY A 456 15.94 27.22 38.95
C GLY A 456 15.13 25.92 39.07
N VAL A 457 13.80 26.02 39.22
CA VAL A 457 12.88 24.88 39.22
C VAL A 457 12.87 24.14 37.89
N LEU A 458 12.89 24.86 36.75
CA LEU A 458 12.95 24.25 35.42
C LEU A 458 14.34 23.62 35.17
N TYR A 459 15.41 24.23 35.69
CA TYR A 459 16.76 23.67 35.63
C TYR A 459 16.88 22.39 36.46
N ASP A 460 16.36 22.37 37.69
CA ASP A 460 16.30 21.18 38.56
C ASP A 460 15.45 20.05 37.94
N MET A 461 14.34 20.41 37.29
CA MET A 461 13.47 19.46 36.59
C MET A 461 14.19 18.84 35.39
N LEU A 462 14.78 19.68 34.52
CA LEU A 462 15.55 19.24 33.36
C LEU A 462 16.79 18.43 33.77
N GLN A 463 17.45 18.79 34.87
CA GLN A 463 18.58 18.04 35.42
C GLN A 463 18.15 16.66 35.95
N LYS A 464 16.99 16.56 36.63
CA LYS A 464 16.40 15.28 37.04
C LYS A 464 16.01 14.42 35.84
N GLU A 465 15.43 14.99 34.80
CA GLU A 465 15.10 14.29 33.56
C GLU A 465 16.37 13.79 32.85
N VAL A 466 17.40 14.64 32.69
CA VAL A 466 18.68 14.23 32.08
C VAL A 466 19.36 13.12 32.87
N VAL A 467 19.33 13.15 34.21
CA VAL A 467 19.86 12.06 35.05
C VAL A 467 19.03 10.78 34.88
N SER A 468 17.71 10.89 34.86
CA SER A 468 16.78 9.76 34.67
C SER A 468 16.93 9.12 33.29
N LEU A 469 17.03 9.94 32.24
CA LEU A 469 17.26 9.51 30.85
C LEU A 469 18.63 8.85 30.68
N ARG A 470 19.70 9.39 31.29
CA ARG A 470 21.02 8.74 31.29
C ARG A 470 21.00 7.38 31.98
N LYS A 471 20.29 7.27 33.12
CA LYS A 471 20.11 5.99 33.83
C LYS A 471 19.33 4.98 32.99
N ALA A 472 18.20 5.40 32.41
CA ALA A 472 17.38 4.57 31.53
C ALA A 472 18.15 4.12 30.28
N CYS A 473 18.96 5.00 29.68
CA CYS A 473 19.82 4.65 28.55
C CYS A 473 20.82 3.55 28.94
N HIS A 474 21.52 3.71 30.07
CA HIS A 474 22.48 2.71 30.55
C HIS A 474 21.82 1.35 30.90
N GLU A 475 20.62 1.37 31.50
CA GLU A 475 19.83 0.15 31.74
C GLU A 475 19.40 -0.53 30.43
N LYS A 476 19.08 0.25 29.39
CA LYS A 476 18.76 -0.29 28.05
C LYS A 476 20.00 -0.84 27.34
N ASP A 477 21.15 -0.16 27.42
CA ASP A 477 22.41 -0.62 26.85
C ASP A 477 22.86 -1.95 27.49
N GLN A 478 22.73 -2.07 28.82
CA GLN A 478 23.00 -3.33 29.52
C GLN A 478 22.01 -4.43 29.10
N SER A 479 20.71 -4.11 29.03
CA SER A 479 19.68 -5.09 28.59
C SER A 479 19.84 -5.53 27.13
N LEU A 480 20.37 -4.67 26.25
CA LEU A 480 20.74 -5.03 24.87
C LEU A 480 21.92 -5.99 24.88
N LYS A 481 22.97 -5.69 25.64
CA LYS A 481 24.13 -6.56 25.78
C LYS A 481 23.77 -7.96 26.30
N ASP A 482 22.92 -8.05 27.32
CA ASP A 482 22.43 -9.32 27.86
C ASP A 482 21.65 -10.14 26.80
N LYS A 483 20.96 -9.46 25.87
CA LYS A 483 20.26 -10.09 24.74
C LYS A 483 21.23 -10.54 23.64
N ASP A 484 22.25 -9.75 23.34
CA ASP A 484 23.28 -10.11 22.35
C ASP A 484 24.08 -11.34 22.82
N ASP A 485 24.45 -11.40 24.11
CA ASP A 485 25.08 -12.58 24.74
C ASP A 485 24.14 -13.81 24.65
N ALA A 486 22.83 -13.63 24.86
CA ALA A 486 21.84 -14.70 24.70
C ALA A 486 21.68 -15.16 23.25
N ILE A 487 21.71 -14.25 22.27
CA ILE A 487 21.68 -14.56 20.84
C ILE A 487 22.92 -15.34 20.42
N GLU A 488 24.12 -14.95 20.88
CA GLU A 488 25.36 -15.67 20.60
C GLU A 488 25.31 -17.11 21.17
N MET A 489 24.79 -17.27 22.38
CA MET A 489 24.60 -18.58 23.01
C MET A 489 23.55 -19.45 22.28
N LEU A 490 22.49 -18.85 21.73
CA LEU A 490 21.51 -19.56 20.90
C LEU A 490 22.11 -19.96 19.54
N ALA A 491 22.89 -19.09 18.89
CA ALA A 491 23.60 -19.42 17.66
C ALA A 491 24.56 -20.60 17.85
N LYS A 492 25.37 -20.60 18.92
CA LYS A 492 26.25 -21.72 19.29
C LYS A 492 25.47 -23.03 19.52
N LYS A 493 24.27 -22.97 20.09
CA LYS A 493 23.39 -24.15 20.25
C LYS A 493 22.84 -24.65 18.92
N VAL A 494 22.41 -23.76 18.02
CA VAL A 494 21.95 -24.11 16.67
C VAL A 494 23.07 -24.78 15.86
N ASP A 495 24.29 -24.24 15.89
CA ASP A 495 25.46 -24.85 15.24
C ASP A 495 25.79 -26.24 15.80
N THR A 496 25.62 -26.43 17.11
CA THR A 496 25.84 -27.72 17.77
C THR A 496 24.77 -28.74 17.37
N LEU A 497 23.49 -28.33 17.31
CA LEU A 497 22.39 -29.17 16.84
C LEU A 497 22.53 -29.53 15.36
N ASN A 498 22.90 -28.58 14.49
CA ASN A 498 23.18 -28.85 13.07
C ASN A 498 24.29 -29.90 12.90
N LYS A 499 25.37 -29.81 13.67
CA LYS A 499 26.45 -30.83 13.66
C LYS A 499 25.94 -32.19 14.13
N ALA A 500 25.10 -32.25 15.17
CA ALA A 500 24.50 -33.49 15.65
C ALA A 500 23.57 -34.12 14.60
N MET A 501 22.69 -33.33 13.98
CA MET A 501 21.80 -33.76 12.88
C MET A 501 22.60 -34.24 11.66
N GLU A 502 23.71 -33.59 11.32
CA GLU A 502 24.55 -34.03 10.20
C GLU A 502 25.23 -35.38 10.48
N VAL A 503 25.65 -35.62 11.73
CA VAL A 503 26.19 -36.91 12.19
C VAL A 503 25.11 -37.99 12.18
N GLU A 504 23.89 -37.70 12.65
CA GLU A 504 22.76 -38.61 12.60
C GLU A 504 22.36 -38.96 11.15
N SER A 505 22.25 -37.96 10.27
CA SER A 505 22.01 -38.16 8.83
C SER A 505 23.09 -39.02 8.17
N LYS A 506 24.37 -38.85 8.55
CA LYS A 506 25.48 -39.69 8.08
C LYS A 506 25.41 -41.11 8.66
N LYS A 507 24.92 -41.29 9.89
CA LYS A 507 24.68 -42.60 10.51
C LYS A 507 23.53 -43.33 9.82
N MET A 508 22.37 -42.70 9.68
CA MET A 508 21.19 -43.29 9.02
C MET A 508 21.48 -43.73 7.58
N ARG A 509 22.26 -42.94 6.82
CA ARG A 509 22.73 -43.34 5.47
C ARG A 509 23.62 -44.58 5.47
N ARG A 510 24.46 -44.78 6.50
CA ARG A 510 25.28 -46.00 6.64
C ARG A 510 24.44 -47.21 7.03
N GLU A 511 23.46 -47.03 7.92
CA GLU A 511 22.53 -48.09 8.34
C GLU A 511 21.63 -48.52 7.18
N MET A 512 21.12 -47.59 6.38
CA MET A 512 20.38 -47.89 5.16
C MET A 512 21.23 -48.66 4.14
N ALA A 513 22.47 -48.23 3.88
CA ALA A 513 23.38 -48.93 2.97
C ALA A 513 23.79 -50.33 3.48
N ALA A 514 23.87 -50.53 4.80
CA ALA A 514 24.09 -51.84 5.41
C ALA A 514 22.87 -52.75 5.22
N MET A 515 21.66 -52.24 5.48
CA MET A 515 20.40 -52.96 5.30
C MET A 515 20.14 -53.33 3.82
N GLU A 516 20.44 -52.44 2.88
CA GLU A 516 20.40 -52.75 1.44
C GLU A 516 21.38 -53.87 1.07
N LYS A 517 22.58 -53.88 1.66
CA LYS A 517 23.58 -54.93 1.43
C LYS A 517 23.15 -56.28 2.01
N GLU A 518 22.53 -56.29 3.19
CA GLU A 518 21.94 -57.50 3.79
C GLU A 518 20.76 -58.02 2.96
N PHE A 519 19.86 -57.13 2.50
CA PHE A 519 18.74 -57.50 1.65
C PHE A 519 19.21 -58.05 0.30
N ALA A 520 20.27 -57.48 -0.29
CA ALA A 520 20.91 -58.01 -1.49
C ALA A 520 21.56 -59.39 -1.24
N ALA A 521 22.20 -59.59 -0.08
CA ALA A 521 22.76 -60.89 0.31
C ALA A 521 21.68 -61.97 0.45
N VAL A 522 20.59 -61.70 1.18
CA VAL A 522 19.44 -62.62 1.33
C VAL A 522 18.81 -62.95 -0.03
N ARG A 523 18.71 -61.97 -0.94
CA ARG A 523 18.22 -62.21 -2.31
C ARG A 523 19.13 -63.16 -3.10
N LEU A 524 20.44 -63.00 -2.96
CA LEU A 524 21.45 -63.84 -3.62
C LEU A 524 21.52 -65.24 -3.01
N GLU A 525 21.36 -65.36 -1.69
CA GLU A 525 21.24 -66.63 -0.96
C GLU A 525 19.98 -67.40 -1.39
N LYS A 526 18.83 -66.71 -1.51
CA LYS A 526 17.58 -67.28 -2.04
C LYS A 526 17.71 -67.73 -3.51
N GLU A 527 18.48 -67.02 -4.32
CA GLU A 527 18.84 -67.49 -5.68
C GLU A 527 19.74 -68.73 -5.64
N GLN A 528 20.74 -68.80 -4.74
CA GLN A 528 21.58 -69.99 -4.58
C GLN A 528 20.77 -71.20 -4.09
N GLU A 529 19.86 -71.02 -3.14
CA GLU A 529 18.93 -72.06 -2.68
C GLU A 529 18.05 -72.57 -3.83
N SER A 530 17.56 -71.67 -4.70
CA SER A 530 16.79 -72.04 -5.88
C SER A 530 17.61 -72.82 -6.93
N LYS A 531 18.91 -72.49 -7.08
CA LYS A 531 19.85 -73.22 -7.94
C LYS A 531 20.25 -74.57 -7.35
N ALA A 532 20.44 -74.66 -6.03
CA ALA A 532 20.70 -75.92 -5.33
C ALA A 532 19.51 -76.88 -5.46
N LYS A 533 18.27 -76.39 -5.33
CA LYS A 533 17.05 -77.17 -5.60
C LYS A 533 16.96 -77.65 -7.05
N ARG A 534 17.49 -76.91 -8.04
CA ARG A 534 17.60 -77.39 -9.43
C ARG A 534 18.69 -78.44 -9.64
N LEU A 535 19.82 -78.40 -8.94
CA LEU A 535 20.84 -79.45 -9.01
C LEU A 535 20.43 -80.73 -8.27
N GLY A 536 19.67 -80.61 -7.17
CA GLY A 536 19.19 -81.76 -6.38
C GLY A 536 18.24 -82.68 -7.16
N ASN A 537 17.61 -82.20 -8.23
CA ASN A 537 16.60 -82.93 -9.00
C ASN A 537 17.17 -83.84 -10.11
N LEU A 538 18.49 -84.04 -10.17
CA LEU A 538 19.19 -84.82 -11.21
C LEU A 538 19.61 -86.25 -10.79
N LYS A 539 19.02 -86.81 -9.72
CA LYS A 539 19.32 -88.19 -9.29
C LYS A 539 18.07 -88.98 -8.90
N GLY A 540 17.20 -89.23 -9.89
CA GLY A 540 16.16 -90.26 -9.85
C GLY A 540 16.58 -91.51 -10.64
N PRO A 541 16.20 -92.73 -10.22
CA PRO A 541 16.71 -93.98 -10.80
C PRO A 541 15.94 -94.39 -12.07
N GLY A 542 16.67 -94.81 -13.11
CA GLY A 542 16.11 -95.47 -14.30
C GLY A 542 16.48 -96.94 -14.32
N THR A 543 15.47 -97.83 -14.26
CA THR A 543 15.66 -99.29 -14.29
C THR A 543 15.38 -99.86 -15.69
N SER A 544 16.17 -100.88 -16.05
CA SER A 544 16.27 -101.57 -17.35
C SER A 544 14.97 -101.97 -18.05
N GLN A 545 14.98 -101.94 -19.39
CA GLN A 545 14.77 -103.18 -20.18
C GLN A 545 15.39 -103.13 -21.60
N THR A 546 15.41 -104.29 -22.25
CA THR A 546 16.27 -104.70 -23.37
C THR A 546 15.55 -104.66 -24.75
N VAL A 547 16.33 -104.69 -25.86
CA VAL A 547 16.31 -105.74 -26.93
C VAL A 547 16.82 -105.22 -28.31
N SER A 548 17.85 -105.92 -28.83
CA SER A 548 18.20 -106.25 -30.24
C SER A 548 18.24 -105.20 -31.37
N GLY A 549 19.31 -105.26 -32.18
CA GLY A 549 19.10 -105.63 -33.60
C GLY A 549 19.87 -104.88 -34.71
N ARG A 550 21.14 -105.26 -34.94
CA ARG A 550 21.99 -105.00 -36.13
C ARG A 550 22.25 -103.55 -36.56
#